data_AF-A0A1F5NMQ3-F1
#
_entry.id   AF-A0A1F5NMQ3-F1
#
_cell.length_a   1.000
_cell.length_b   1.000
_cell.length_c   1.000
_cell.angle_alpha   90.00
_cell.angle_beta   90.00
_cell.angle_gamma   90.00
#
_symmetry.space_group_name_H-M   'P 1'
#
loop_
_entity.id
_entity.type
_entity.pdbx_description
1 polymer ?
#
loop_
_entity_poly.entity_id
_entity_poly.type
_entity_poly.pdbx_seq_one_letter_code
_entity_poly.pdbx_strand_id
1 'polypeptide(L)'
;MSIEVNYFAVMAGAVSNMVLGFLWYGPLFGKQWMMLMGFTPEKIAEAKASGGKGMGKSYFIAFVGALIMAFVLSHTLVFAQSYMKVEGVSSGLSTGFWMWLGFIAPVTMGNVLWDGKPWKLWVLTNSYYLVTLLVMGIILAVWK
;
A
#
# COMPACT_ATOMS: atom_id res chain seq x y z
N MET A 1 -27.49 -8.56 6.80
CA MET A 1 -26.45 -7.53 6.75
C MET A 1 -26.20 -7.20 5.29
N SER A 2 -26.60 -6.02 4.83
CA SER A 2 -26.11 -5.47 3.55
C SER A 2 -24.71 -4.91 3.79
N ILE A 3 -23.76 -5.24 2.93
CA ILE A 3 -22.45 -4.58 2.92
C ILE A 3 -22.62 -3.31 2.07
N GLU A 4 -22.85 -2.18 2.72
CA GLU A 4 -22.89 -0.88 2.03
C GLU A 4 -21.46 -0.37 1.85
N VAL A 5 -21.04 -0.27 0.58
CA VAL A 5 -19.69 0.18 0.22
C VAL A 5 -19.78 1.58 -0.34
N ASN A 6 -19.10 2.52 0.32
CA ASN A 6 -18.90 3.86 -0.21
C ASN A 6 -17.79 3.85 -1.27
N TYR A 7 -18.18 3.86 -2.54
CA TYR A 7 -17.24 3.86 -3.66
C TYR A 7 -16.35 5.11 -3.72
N PHE A 8 -16.80 6.25 -3.19
CA PHE A 8 -15.97 7.46 -3.08
C PHE A 8 -14.86 7.26 -2.04
N ALA A 9 -15.16 6.58 -0.92
CA ALA A 9 -14.16 6.22 0.07
C ALA A 9 -13.13 5.22 -0.47
N VAL A 10 -13.57 4.24 -1.25
CA VAL A 10 -12.67 3.30 -1.96
C VAL A 10 -11.75 4.05 -2.92
N MET A 11 -12.30 4.98 -3.70
CA MET A 11 -11.53 5.82 -4.62
C MET A 11 -10.49 6.67 -3.87
N ALA A 12 -10.88 7.33 -2.78
CA ALA A 12 -9.96 8.11 -1.95
C ALA A 12 -8.88 7.24 -1.31
N GLY A 13 -9.22 6.03 -0.86
CA GLY A 13 -8.25 5.05 -0.39
C GLY A 13 -7.21 4.71 -1.47
N ALA A 14 -7.64 4.44 -2.70
CA ALA A 14 -6.73 4.16 -3.81
C ALA A 14 -5.83 5.35 -4.16
N VAL A 15 -6.39 6.57 -4.21
CA VAL A 15 -5.61 7.80 -4.45
C VAL A 15 -4.58 8.01 -3.34
N SER A 16 -4.94 7.78 -2.07
CA SER A 16 -4.00 7.89 -0.95
C SER A 16 -2.80 6.94 -1.11
N ASN A 17 -3.00 5.75 -1.66
CA ASN A 17 -1.90 4.83 -1.98
C ASN A 17 -0.94 5.41 -3.00
N MET A 18 -1.46 6.01 -4.07
CA MET A 18 -0.65 6.59 -5.13
C MET A 18 0.20 7.75 -4.60
N VAL A 19 -0.42 8.61 -3.76
CA VAL A 19 0.27 9.71 -3.09
C VAL A 19 1.35 9.18 -2.15
N LEU A 20 1.02 8.20 -1.30
CA LEU A 20 2.00 7.58 -0.40
C LEU A 20 3.14 6.91 -1.17
N GLY A 21 2.85 6.20 -2.26
CA GLY A 21 3.86 5.56 -3.10
C GLY A 21 4.82 6.58 -3.70
N PHE A 22 4.29 7.70 -4.22
CA PHE A 22 5.10 8.82 -4.69
C PHE A 22 5.99 9.38 -3.58
N LEU A 23 5.43 9.68 -2.39
CA LEU A 23 6.18 10.25 -1.28
C LEU A 23 7.24 9.29 -0.75
N TRP A 24 6.89 8.01 -0.60
CA TRP A 24 7.75 6.98 -0.01
C TRP A 24 8.93 6.64 -0.92
N TYR A 25 8.68 6.28 -2.17
CA TYR A 25 9.72 5.89 -3.13
C TYR A 25 10.32 7.07 -3.91
N GLY A 26 9.81 8.29 -3.70
CA GLY A 26 10.38 9.52 -4.21
C GLY A 26 11.19 10.25 -3.14
N PRO A 27 10.67 11.35 -2.57
CA PRO A 27 11.43 12.25 -1.71
C PRO A 27 11.85 11.66 -0.36
N LEU A 28 11.08 10.75 0.24
CA LEU A 28 11.37 10.24 1.59
C LEU A 28 12.47 9.16 1.58
N PHE A 29 12.25 8.08 0.85
CA PHE A 29 13.12 6.90 0.88
C PHE A 29 13.60 6.45 -0.51
N GLY A 30 13.33 7.22 -1.57
CA GLY A 30 13.69 6.82 -2.94
C GLY A 30 15.18 6.53 -3.14
N LYS A 31 16.06 7.36 -2.58
CA LYS A 31 17.52 7.12 -2.64
C LYS A 31 17.93 5.80 -1.98
N GLN A 32 17.38 5.52 -0.80
CA GLN A 32 17.66 4.29 -0.05
C GLN A 32 17.08 3.07 -0.79
N TRP A 33 15.86 3.18 -1.32
CA TRP A 33 15.23 2.13 -2.12
C TRP A 33 16.05 1.79 -3.36
N MET A 34 16.48 2.78 -4.14
CA MET A 34 17.32 2.56 -5.33
C MET A 34 18.64 1.85 -5.01
N MET A 35 19.30 2.27 -3.91
CA MET A 35 20.52 1.62 -3.43
C MET A 35 20.27 0.16 -3.04
N LEU A 36 19.22 -0.12 -2.27
CA LEU A 36 18.86 -1.46 -1.82
C LEU A 36 18.38 -2.37 -2.96
N MET A 37 17.83 -1.79 -4.02
CA MET A 37 17.47 -2.47 -5.26
C MET A 37 18.68 -2.75 -6.17
N GLY A 38 19.85 -2.18 -5.88
CA GLY A 38 21.06 -2.32 -6.70
C GLY A 38 20.97 -1.62 -8.05
N PHE A 39 20.21 -0.52 -8.15
CA PHE A 39 20.13 0.24 -9.39
C PHE A 39 21.46 0.93 -9.68
N THR A 40 21.99 0.73 -10.88
CA THR A 40 23.23 1.38 -11.31
C THR A 40 22.98 2.86 -11.61
N PRO A 41 24.01 3.73 -11.49
CA PRO A 41 23.91 5.13 -11.85
C PRO A 41 23.35 5.36 -13.25
N GLU A 42 23.70 4.50 -14.21
CA GLU A 42 23.24 4.56 -15.60
C GLU A 42 21.73 4.32 -15.70
N LYS A 43 21.19 3.29 -15.02
CA LYS A 43 19.74 3.02 -14.99
C LYS A 43 18.95 4.14 -14.34
N ILE A 44 19.52 4.77 -13.29
CA ILE A 44 18.90 5.92 -12.64
C ILE A 44 18.90 7.14 -13.57
N ALA A 45 19.99 7.37 -14.30
CA ALA A 45 20.10 8.46 -15.26
C ALA A 45 19.12 8.27 -16.43
N GLU A 46 19.00 7.06 -16.95
CA GLU A 46 18.04 6.69 -18.01
C GLU A 46 16.59 6.88 -17.55
N ALA A 47 16.25 6.41 -16.33
CA ALA A 47 14.93 6.61 -15.75
C ALA A 47 14.59 8.11 -15.62
N LYS A 48 15.54 8.95 -15.19
CA LYS A 48 15.35 10.40 -15.12
C LYS A 48 15.20 11.05 -16.49
N ALA A 49 16.04 10.67 -17.45
CA ALA A 49 16.03 11.22 -18.81
C ALA A 49 14.73 10.87 -19.57
N SER A 50 14.15 9.70 -19.29
CA SER A 50 12.86 9.32 -19.86
C SER A 50 11.69 10.16 -19.31
N GLY A 51 11.86 10.85 -18.17
CA GLY A 51 10.80 11.64 -17.54
C GLY A 51 9.53 10.83 -17.21
N GLY A 52 9.67 9.52 -17.03
CA GLY A 52 8.53 8.62 -16.84
C GLY A 52 7.77 8.25 -18.13
N LYS A 53 8.30 8.59 -19.33
CA LYS A 53 7.74 8.13 -20.61
C LYS A 53 7.63 6.61 -20.61
N GLY A 54 6.42 6.10 -20.85
CA GLY A 54 6.12 4.66 -20.86
C GLY A 54 5.67 4.08 -19.52
N MET A 55 5.76 4.82 -18.40
CA MET A 55 5.34 4.32 -17.09
C MET A 55 3.83 4.37 -16.85
N GLY A 56 3.06 5.06 -17.72
CA GLY A 56 1.61 5.24 -17.55
C GLY A 56 0.84 3.92 -17.38
N LYS A 57 1.21 2.87 -18.12
CA LYS A 57 0.62 1.53 -17.98
C LYS A 57 0.87 0.94 -16.59
N SER A 58 2.09 1.05 -16.08
CA SER A 58 2.46 0.55 -14.75
C SER A 58 1.73 1.30 -13.64
N TYR A 59 1.63 2.63 -13.74
CA TYR A 59 0.86 3.44 -12.78
C TYR A 59 -0.63 3.11 -12.81
N PHE A 60 -1.20 2.88 -13.99
CA PHE A 60 -2.60 2.46 -14.11
C PHE A 60 -2.84 1.09 -13.47
N ILE A 61 -1.97 0.10 -13.72
CA ILE A 61 -2.07 -1.22 -13.08
C ILE A 61 -1.92 -1.10 -11.56
N ALA A 62 -0.98 -0.30 -11.08
CA ALA A 62 -0.80 -0.05 -9.65
C ALA A 62 -2.05 0.60 -9.01
N PHE A 63 -2.67 1.55 -9.71
CA PHE A 63 -3.91 2.19 -9.27
C PHE A 63 -5.08 1.21 -9.21
N VAL A 64 -5.24 0.34 -10.21
CA VAL A 64 -6.25 -0.75 -10.18
C VAL A 64 -6.00 -1.69 -9.00
N GLY A 65 -4.73 -2.05 -8.74
CA GLY A 65 -4.36 -2.82 -7.56
C GLY A 65 -4.74 -2.10 -6.25
N ALA A 66 -4.52 -0.78 -6.17
CA ALA A 66 -4.90 0.02 -5.02
C ALA A 66 -6.43 0.10 -4.82
N LEU A 67 -7.22 0.16 -5.91
CA LEU A 67 -8.67 0.09 -5.86
C LEU A 67 -9.15 -1.26 -5.31
N ILE A 68 -8.56 -2.37 -5.78
CA ILE A 68 -8.88 -3.71 -5.29
C ILE A 68 -8.55 -3.81 -3.79
N MET A 69 -7.37 -3.34 -3.38
CA MET A 69 -6.97 -3.32 -1.97
C MET A 69 -7.97 -2.53 -1.11
N ALA A 70 -8.32 -1.31 -1.51
CA ALA A 70 -9.27 -0.47 -0.78
C ALA A 70 -10.68 -1.07 -0.74
N PHE A 71 -11.13 -1.69 -1.83
CA PHE A 71 -12.43 -2.36 -1.90
C PHE A 71 -12.50 -3.57 -0.97
N VAL A 72 -11.51 -4.44 -1.00
CA VAL A 72 -11.44 -5.61 -0.10
C VAL A 72 -11.33 -5.15 1.36
N LEU A 73 -10.51 -4.14 1.64
CA LEU A 73 -10.37 -3.59 2.99
C LEU A 73 -11.70 -3.01 3.52
N SER A 74 -12.50 -2.38 2.65
CA SER A 74 -13.83 -1.89 3.00
C SER A 74 -14.78 -3.02 3.43
N HIS A 75 -14.74 -4.17 2.74
CA HIS A 75 -15.53 -5.33 3.13
C HIS A 75 -15.06 -5.91 4.46
N THR A 76 -13.75 -6.08 4.63
CA THR A 76 -13.17 -6.59 5.89
C THR A 76 -13.51 -5.68 7.06
N LEU A 77 -13.56 -4.36 6.84
CA LEU A 77 -13.92 -3.39 7.86
C LEU A 77 -15.35 -3.58 8.37
N VAL A 78 -16.31 -3.85 7.47
CA VAL A 78 -17.71 -4.13 7.87
C VAL A 78 -17.79 -5.37 8.75
N PHE A 79 -17.04 -6.43 8.42
CA PHE A 79 -16.94 -7.62 9.28
C PHE A 79 -16.30 -7.29 10.62
N ALA A 80 -15.14 -6.61 10.62
CA ALA A 80 -14.42 -6.27 11.84
C ALA A 80 -15.28 -5.45 12.81
N GLN A 81 -16.03 -4.46 12.30
CA GLN A 81 -16.92 -3.64 13.12
C GLN A 81 -18.10 -4.45 13.69
N SER A 82 -18.67 -5.35 12.89
CA SER A 82 -19.78 -6.21 13.31
C SER A 82 -19.39 -7.18 14.43
N TYR A 83 -18.16 -7.73 14.39
CA TYR A 83 -17.68 -8.71 15.37
C TYR A 83 -16.95 -8.08 16.56
N MET A 84 -16.07 -7.10 16.32
CA MET A 84 -15.23 -6.50 17.36
C MET A 84 -15.92 -5.37 18.11
N LYS A 85 -17.07 -4.85 17.62
CA LYS A 85 -17.80 -3.70 18.20
C LYS A 85 -16.93 -2.46 18.38
N VAL A 86 -15.94 -2.28 17.51
CA VAL A 86 -15.06 -1.10 17.45
C VAL A 86 -15.49 -0.27 16.25
N GLU A 87 -15.61 1.05 16.39
CA GLU A 87 -16.03 1.96 15.34
C GLU A 87 -15.01 3.08 15.08
N GLY A 88 -15.21 3.83 13.99
CA GLY A 88 -14.37 4.97 13.64
C GLY A 88 -12.91 4.61 13.39
N VAL A 89 -12.00 5.54 13.67
CA VAL A 89 -10.57 5.47 13.33
C VAL A 89 -9.90 4.18 13.86
N SER A 90 -10.22 3.76 15.09
CA SER A 90 -9.64 2.56 15.70
C SER A 90 -10.01 1.27 14.95
N SER A 91 -11.22 1.20 14.39
CA SER A 91 -11.64 0.06 13.56
C SER A 91 -10.87 -0.02 12.25
N GLY A 92 -10.63 1.13 11.61
CA GLY A 92 -9.83 1.24 10.39
C GLY A 92 -8.37 0.86 10.61
N LEU A 93 -7.75 1.38 11.68
CA LEU A 93 -6.39 1.05 12.08
C LEU A 93 -6.23 -0.44 12.39
N SER A 94 -7.11 -1.01 13.21
CA SER A 94 -7.06 -2.43 13.58
C SER A 94 -7.21 -3.33 12.35
N THR A 95 -8.18 -3.03 11.49
CA THR A 95 -8.43 -3.82 10.27
C THR A 95 -7.23 -3.76 9.33
N GLY A 96 -6.69 -2.56 9.08
CA GLY A 96 -5.50 -2.39 8.24
C GLY A 96 -4.28 -3.13 8.81
N PHE A 97 -4.07 -3.05 10.12
CA PHE A 97 -2.99 -3.76 10.81
C PHE A 97 -3.10 -5.28 10.68
N TRP A 98 -4.28 -5.86 10.93
CA TRP A 98 -4.47 -7.31 10.84
C TRP A 98 -4.35 -7.83 9.41
N MET A 99 -4.86 -7.09 8.42
CA MET A 99 -4.69 -7.43 7.01
C MET A 99 -3.21 -7.40 6.59
N TRP A 100 -2.47 -6.39 7.06
CA TRP A 100 -1.03 -6.32 6.85
C TRP A 100 -0.29 -7.49 7.48
N LEU A 101 -0.55 -7.74 8.78
CA LEU A 101 0.15 -8.76 9.56
C LEU A 101 -0.13 -10.17 9.05
N GLY A 102 -1.38 -10.45 8.67
CA GLY A 102 -1.79 -11.78 8.23
C GLY A 102 -1.42 -12.09 6.78
N PHE A 103 -1.46 -11.10 5.88
CA PHE A 103 -1.39 -11.37 4.44
C PHE A 103 -0.24 -10.68 3.70
N ILE A 104 0.28 -9.55 4.20
CA ILE A 104 1.35 -8.83 3.49
C ILE A 104 2.72 -9.15 4.09
N ALA A 105 2.88 -8.94 5.39
CA ALA A 105 4.16 -9.14 6.07
C ALA A 105 4.73 -10.57 5.86
N PRO A 106 3.99 -11.65 6.13
CA PRO A 106 4.51 -13.01 5.97
C PRO A 106 4.74 -13.38 4.51
N VAL A 107 3.85 -12.96 3.60
CA VAL A 107 3.99 -13.29 2.16
C VAL A 107 5.21 -12.60 1.57
N THR A 108 5.38 -11.30 1.83
CA THR A 108 6.52 -10.53 1.33
C THR A 108 7.84 -10.93 1.99
N MET A 109 7.82 -11.60 3.16
CA MET A 109 9.03 -12.14 3.79
C MET A 109 9.69 -13.20 2.92
N GLY A 110 8.92 -13.89 2.07
CA GLY A 110 9.45 -14.80 1.05
C GLY A 110 10.47 -14.14 0.12
N ASN A 111 10.35 -12.85 -0.16
CA ASN A 111 11.30 -12.11 -0.99
C ASN A 111 12.71 -12.09 -0.37
N VAL A 112 12.81 -12.17 0.96
CA VAL A 112 14.10 -12.25 1.66
C VAL A 112 14.58 -13.68 1.75
N LEU A 113 13.69 -14.58 2.16
CA LEU A 113 14.03 -15.98 2.44
C LEU A 113 14.39 -16.76 1.16
N TRP A 114 13.73 -16.44 0.05
CA TRP A 114 13.80 -17.21 -1.19
C TRP A 114 14.43 -16.41 -2.34
N ASP A 115 14.10 -15.12 -2.49
CA ASP A 115 14.60 -14.31 -3.61
C ASP A 115 15.92 -13.56 -3.28
N GLY A 116 16.48 -13.76 -2.08
CA GLY A 116 17.75 -13.18 -1.66
C GLY A 116 17.73 -11.64 -1.53
N LYS A 117 16.56 -11.01 -1.41
CA LYS A 117 16.46 -9.56 -1.18
C LYS A 117 16.97 -9.21 0.23
N PRO A 118 17.62 -8.05 0.42
CA PRO A 118 18.12 -7.69 1.75
C PRO A 118 16.97 -7.36 2.71
N TRP A 119 17.11 -7.75 3.99
CA TRP A 119 16.14 -7.44 5.04
C TRP A 119 15.79 -5.95 5.14
N LYS A 120 16.75 -5.06 4.88
CA LYS A 120 16.52 -3.60 4.85
C LYS A 120 15.51 -3.18 3.76
N LEU A 121 15.53 -3.84 2.59
CA LEU A 121 14.56 -3.58 1.52
C LEU A 121 13.18 -4.09 1.91
N TRP A 122 13.13 -5.25 2.56
CA TRP A 122 11.87 -5.79 3.06
C TRP A 122 11.25 -4.87 4.11
N VAL A 123 12.01 -4.38 5.10
CA VAL A 123 11.47 -3.41 6.08
C VAL A 123 10.95 -2.15 5.38
N LEU A 124 11.73 -1.56 4.47
CA LEU A 124 11.32 -0.35 3.73
C LEU A 124 10.01 -0.57 2.96
N THR A 125 9.88 -1.72 2.28
CA THR A 125 8.73 -2.04 1.43
C THR A 125 7.52 -2.47 2.26
N ASN A 126 7.74 -3.27 3.30
CA ASN A 126 6.70 -3.83 4.13
C ASN A 126 6.09 -2.78 5.06
N SER A 127 6.89 -1.84 5.58
CA SER A 127 6.40 -0.68 6.33
C SER A 127 5.58 0.27 5.45
N TYR A 128 5.93 0.42 4.17
CA TYR A 128 5.10 1.17 3.22
C TYR A 128 3.70 0.57 3.10
N TYR A 129 3.59 -0.76 2.96
CA TYR A 129 2.28 -1.41 2.88
C TYR A 129 1.50 -1.34 4.19
N LEU A 130 2.17 -1.40 5.35
CA LEU A 130 1.53 -1.15 6.64
C LEU A 130 0.91 0.24 6.66
N VAL A 131 1.69 1.29 6.40
CA VAL A 131 1.19 2.68 6.40
C VAL A 131 0.06 2.86 5.39
N THR A 132 0.18 2.25 4.20
CA THR A 132 -0.86 2.28 3.16
C THR A 132 -2.18 1.70 3.67
N LEU A 133 -2.16 0.51 4.27
CA LEU A 133 -3.38 -0.12 4.79
C LEU A 133 -3.96 0.61 5.99
N LEU A 134 -3.13 1.21 6.85
CA LEU A 134 -3.60 2.04 7.95
C LEU A 134 -4.31 3.30 7.44
N VAL A 135 -3.70 4.03 6.49
CA VAL A 135 -4.30 5.25 5.92
C VAL A 135 -5.59 4.92 5.16
N MET A 136 -5.60 3.87 4.33
CA MET A 136 -6.82 3.40 3.67
C MET A 136 -7.89 3.02 4.68
N GLY A 137 -7.53 2.26 5.73
CA GLY A 137 -8.45 1.83 6.76
C GLY A 137 -9.10 3.01 7.49
N ILE A 138 -8.33 4.06 7.80
CA ILE A 138 -8.85 5.30 8.39
C ILE A 138 -9.85 5.98 7.45
N ILE A 139 -9.48 6.17 6.18
CA ILE A 139 -10.35 6.82 5.18
C ILE A 139 -11.67 6.07 5.10
N LEU A 140 -11.61 4.74 4.91
CA LEU A 140 -12.80 3.90 4.79
C LEU A 140 -13.66 3.89 6.07
N ALA A 141 -13.04 3.98 7.25
CA ALA A 141 -13.78 3.98 8.51
C ALA A 141 -14.44 5.33 8.84
N VAL A 142 -13.88 6.44 8.37
CA VAL A 142 -14.38 7.80 8.61
C VAL A 142 -15.41 8.22 7.55
N TRP A 143 -15.20 7.84 6.30
CA TRP A 143 -16.07 8.17 5.15
C TRP A 143 -17.08 7.07 4.82
N LYS A 144 -17.57 6.35 5.84
CA LYS A 144 -18.64 5.34 5.66
C LYS A 144 -19.80 5.88 4.83
#